data_AF-A0A941F0J2-F1
#
_entry.id   AF-A0A941F0J2-F1
#
_cell.length_a   1.000
_cell.length_b   1.000
_cell.length_c   1.000
_cell.angle_alpha   90.00
_cell.angle_beta   90.00
_cell.angle_gamma   90.00
#
_symmetry.space_group_name_H-M   'P 1'
#
loop_
_entity.id
_entity.type
_entity.pdbx_description
1 polymer ?
#
loop_
_entity_poly.entity_id
_entity_poly.type
_entity_poly.pdbx_seq_one_letter_code
_entity_poly.pdbx_strand_id
1 'polypeptide(L)'
;MKNLKYILGLLLIALTMACSKDDGDKKSPHVTIIAPVENQEFARGGIMKLDAVFEDDVALKECRVNLEFVEALPVAQGASLKGIDTPWEPEEMVIPLSETVQEVKELVLFGGNIPYNIQSGYYRLKFDIYDLAKNPARAELIIIIE
;
A
#
# COMPACT_ATOMS: atom_id res chain seq x y z
N MET A 1 49.66 49.52 31.29
CA MET A 1 48.49 48.62 31.22
C MET A 1 47.86 48.85 29.84
N LYS A 2 48.23 48.07 28.82
CA LYS A 2 47.73 46.72 28.50
C LYS A 2 46.27 46.74 28.04
N ASN A 3 46.12 46.66 26.71
CA ASN A 3 45.06 45.96 25.96
C ASN A 3 43.67 46.62 26.06
N LEU A 4 42.98 46.99 24.98
CA LEU A 4 42.37 46.03 24.06
C LEU A 4 41.76 46.82 22.88
N LYS A 5 42.57 47.08 21.84
CA LYS A 5 42.05 47.18 20.47
C LYS A 5 41.48 45.78 20.12
N TYR A 6 40.52 45.66 19.20
CA TYR A 6 39.85 44.41 18.76
C TYR A 6 38.55 44.02 19.48
N ILE A 7 37.50 44.85 19.44
CA ILE A 7 36.11 44.35 19.54
C ILE A 7 35.23 45.09 18.52
N LEU A 8 35.66 45.05 17.26
CA LEU A 8 34.86 45.42 16.09
C LEU A 8 35.16 44.38 15.01
N GLY A 9 34.47 43.25 15.02
CA GLY A 9 34.69 42.21 14.01
C GLY A 9 34.39 40.76 14.41
N LEU A 10 33.46 40.50 15.31
CA LEU A 10 33.08 39.11 15.64
C LEU A 10 31.61 38.97 16.07
N LEU A 11 30.73 39.78 15.46
CA LEU A 11 29.27 39.67 15.63
C LEU A 11 28.54 39.41 14.29
N LEU A 12 29.25 38.85 13.30
CA LEU A 12 28.73 38.69 11.93
C LEU A 12 28.96 37.29 11.32
N ILE A 13 29.25 36.25 12.12
CA ILE A 13 29.58 34.90 11.60
C ILE A 13 28.78 33.77 12.30
N ALA A 14 27.82 34.09 13.18
CA ALA A 14 27.05 33.05 13.90
C ALA A 14 25.58 32.87 13.42
N LEU A 15 25.23 33.36 12.22
CA LEU A 15 23.88 33.21 11.65
C LEU A 15 23.84 32.31 10.40
N THR A 16 24.92 31.59 10.09
CA THR A 16 24.97 30.65 8.95
C THR A 16 24.82 29.18 9.36
N MET A 17 24.15 28.87 10.47
CA MET A 17 23.37 27.63 10.52
C MET A 17 22.11 27.92 9.67
N ALA A 18 22.16 28.00 8.35
CA ALA A 18 22.16 26.82 7.49
C ALA A 18 21.48 25.63 8.20
N CYS A 19 20.22 25.81 8.57
CA CYS A 19 19.26 24.73 8.39
C CYS A 19 19.38 24.29 6.92
N SER A 20 20.24 23.32 6.65
CA SER A 20 19.94 22.34 5.62
C SER A 20 18.60 21.76 6.04
N LYS A 21 17.51 22.32 5.49
CA LYS A 21 16.23 21.64 5.46
C LYS A 21 16.56 20.29 4.85
N ASP A 22 16.52 19.27 5.69
CA ASP A 22 16.52 17.89 5.25
C ASP A 22 15.40 17.82 4.21
N ASP A 23 15.79 17.80 2.93
CA ASP A 23 14.90 17.45 1.84
C ASP A 23 14.76 15.93 1.90
N GLY A 24 14.14 15.47 3.00
CA GLY A 24 13.75 14.09 3.18
C GLY A 24 12.81 13.69 2.05
N ASP A 25 12.77 12.39 1.81
CA ASP A 25 11.90 11.81 0.79
C ASP A 25 10.43 12.17 1.04
N LYS A 26 9.78 12.65 -0.02
CA LYS A 26 8.40 13.14 -0.04
C LYS A 26 7.59 12.48 -1.16
N LYS A 27 8.19 11.63 -1.99
CA LYS A 27 7.46 10.99 -3.07
C LYS A 27 6.77 9.76 -2.52
N SER A 28 5.53 9.55 -2.94
CA SER A 28 4.82 8.33 -2.58
C SER A 28 5.30 7.18 -3.48
N PRO A 29 5.34 5.95 -2.94
CA PRO A 29 5.63 4.78 -3.73
C PRO A 29 4.52 4.52 -4.77
N HIS A 30 4.80 3.64 -5.73
CA HIS A 30 3.89 3.21 -6.78
C HIS A 30 3.76 1.69 -6.78
N VAL A 31 2.59 1.20 -7.20
CA VAL A 31 2.37 -0.22 -7.48
C VAL A 31 1.64 -0.37 -8.81
N THR A 32 2.13 -1.32 -9.61
CA THR A 32 1.41 -1.87 -10.77
C THR A 32 0.97 -3.29 -10.43
N ILE A 33 -0.34 -3.50 -10.33
CA ILE A 33 -0.94 -4.82 -10.09
C ILE A 33 -1.14 -5.49 -11.45
N ILE A 34 -0.50 -6.64 -11.64
CA ILE A 34 -0.57 -7.44 -12.88
C ILE A 34 -1.67 -8.49 -12.76
N ALA A 35 -1.76 -9.15 -11.60
CA ALA A 35 -2.84 -10.06 -11.24
C ALA A 35 -3.13 -9.94 -9.72
N PRO A 36 -4.39 -9.99 -9.27
CA PRO A 36 -5.59 -10.09 -10.09
C PRO A 36 -5.86 -8.80 -10.89
N VAL A 37 -6.67 -8.93 -11.94
CA VAL A 37 -7.18 -7.77 -12.71
C VAL A 37 -8.57 -7.36 -12.22
N GLU A 38 -9.00 -6.14 -12.56
CA GLU A 38 -10.32 -5.61 -12.22
C GLU A 38 -11.44 -6.56 -12.70
N ASN A 39 -12.39 -6.85 -11.81
CA ASN A 39 -13.49 -7.80 -11.96
C ASN A 39 -13.07 -9.26 -12.22
N GLN A 40 -11.83 -9.65 -11.89
CA GLN A 40 -11.44 -11.05 -11.99
C GLN A 40 -12.29 -11.92 -11.07
N GLU A 41 -12.79 -13.02 -11.61
CA GLU A 41 -13.60 -14.01 -10.91
C GLU A 41 -12.74 -15.06 -10.21
N PHE A 42 -13.11 -15.40 -8.98
CA PHE A 42 -12.52 -16.46 -8.18
C PHE A 42 -13.60 -17.40 -7.67
N ALA A 43 -13.36 -18.70 -7.79
CA ALA A 43 -14.22 -19.70 -7.17
C ALA A 43 -13.98 -19.77 -5.65
N ARG A 44 -15.04 -19.98 -4.88
CA ARG A 44 -14.98 -20.53 -3.52
C ARG A 44 -14.09 -21.79 -3.50
N GLY A 45 -13.17 -21.86 -2.54
CA GLY A 45 -12.15 -22.92 -2.49
C GLY A 45 -10.95 -22.71 -3.42
N GLY A 46 -11.00 -21.72 -4.31
CA GLY A 46 -9.91 -21.33 -5.19
C GLY A 46 -8.76 -20.63 -4.45
N ILE A 47 -7.71 -20.30 -5.19
CA ILE A 47 -6.52 -19.60 -4.66
C ILE A 47 -6.42 -18.24 -5.32
N MET A 48 -6.30 -17.20 -4.51
CA MET A 48 -6.02 -15.84 -4.98
C MET A 48 -4.50 -15.61 -4.98
N LYS A 49 -3.94 -15.28 -6.14
CA LYS A 49 -2.52 -14.98 -6.32
C LYS A 49 -2.32 -13.53 -6.70
N LEU A 50 -1.22 -12.94 -6.20
CA LEU A 50 -0.75 -11.61 -6.55
C LEU A 50 0.50 -11.70 -7.43
N ASP A 51 0.42 -11.03 -8.57
CA ASP A 51 1.57 -10.59 -9.36
C ASP A 51 1.58 -9.06 -9.37
N ALA A 52 2.67 -8.44 -8.93
CA ALA A 52 2.77 -6.99 -8.85
C ALA A 52 4.22 -6.49 -8.92
N VAL A 53 4.37 -5.24 -9.37
CA VAL A 53 5.64 -4.50 -9.34
C VAL A 53 5.45 -3.28 -8.45
N PHE A 54 6.29 -3.17 -7.42
CA PHE A 54 6.34 -2.04 -6.50
C PHE A 54 7.56 -1.19 -6.82
N GLU A 55 7.42 0.14 -6.78
CA GLU A 55 8.47 1.08 -7.13
C GLU A 55 8.48 2.29 -6.19
N ASP A 56 9.67 2.79 -5.87
CA ASP A 56 9.92 3.99 -5.09
C ASP A 56 11.28 4.60 -5.50
N ASP A 57 11.50 5.90 -5.30
CA ASP A 57 12.77 6.53 -5.67
C ASP A 57 13.87 6.42 -4.62
N VAL A 58 13.54 6.03 -3.38
CA VAL A 58 14.51 5.85 -2.29
C VAL A 58 14.51 4.42 -1.75
N ALA A 59 13.42 3.97 -1.15
CA ALA A 59 13.30 2.61 -0.62
C ALA A 59 11.86 2.29 -0.18
N LEU A 60 11.36 1.13 -0.60
CA LEU A 60 10.11 0.54 -0.14
C LEU A 60 10.22 -0.03 1.29
N LYS A 61 9.07 -0.19 1.98
CA LYS A 61 8.99 -0.81 3.31
C LYS A 61 8.00 -1.96 3.39
N GLU A 62 6.73 -1.72 3.07
CA GLU A 62 5.69 -2.75 3.18
C GLU A 62 4.49 -2.43 2.30
N CYS A 63 3.77 -3.48 1.91
CA CYS A 63 2.41 -3.39 1.37
C CYS A 63 1.47 -4.17 2.29
N ARG A 64 0.38 -3.53 2.70
CA ARG A 64 -0.69 -4.16 3.48
C ARG A 64 -1.87 -4.44 2.57
N VAL A 65 -2.26 -5.71 2.52
CA VAL A 65 -3.35 -6.20 1.67
C VAL A 65 -4.56 -6.49 2.54
N ASN A 66 -5.68 -5.85 2.21
CA ASN A 66 -6.95 -6.01 2.89
C ASN A 66 -8.05 -6.38 1.89
N LEU A 67 -9.03 -7.15 2.35
CA LEU A 67 -10.21 -7.54 1.56
C LEU A 67 -11.47 -7.02 2.26
N GLU A 68 -12.34 -6.35 1.50
CA GLU A 68 -13.60 -5.80 2.01
C GLU A 68 -14.76 -6.23 1.11
N PHE A 69 -15.84 -6.74 1.67
CA PHE A 69 -17.04 -7.05 0.90
C PHE A 69 -17.79 -5.78 0.50
N VAL A 70 -18.26 -5.75 -0.74
CA VAL A 70 -18.96 -4.59 -1.31
C VAL A 70 -20.46 -4.89 -1.41
N GLU A 71 -21.22 -4.44 -0.41
CA GLU A 71 -22.66 -4.72 -0.28
C GLU A 71 -23.51 -4.22 -1.46
N ALA A 72 -23.09 -3.11 -2.08
CA ALA A 72 -23.74 -2.51 -3.23
C ALA A 72 -22.70 -1.90 -4.17
N LEU A 73 -22.55 -2.48 -5.36
CA LEU A 73 -22.03 -1.74 -6.50
C LEU A 73 -23.11 -0.79 -7.03
N PRO A 74 -22.74 0.38 -7.60
CA PRO A 74 -23.68 1.23 -8.31
C PRO A 74 -24.48 0.38 -9.33
N VAL A 75 -25.79 0.60 -9.36
CA VAL A 75 -26.88 -0.23 -9.92
C VAL A 75 -26.81 -0.48 -11.45
N ALA A 76 -25.64 -0.41 -12.08
CA ALA A 76 -25.44 -0.75 -13.48
C ALA A 76 -25.14 -2.24 -13.73
N GLN A 77 -24.82 -3.02 -12.69
CA GLN A 77 -24.56 -4.46 -12.78
C GLN A 77 -25.33 -5.17 -11.67
N GLY A 78 -26.33 -5.96 -12.06
CA GLY A 78 -27.40 -6.42 -11.20
C GLY A 78 -26.99 -7.42 -10.11
N ALA A 79 -27.91 -7.51 -9.14
CA ALA A 79 -28.03 -8.53 -8.09
C ALA A 79 -26.97 -8.53 -6.98
N SER A 80 -27.22 -7.72 -5.95
CA SER A 80 -26.79 -8.05 -4.59
C SER A 80 -27.50 -9.34 -4.16
N LEU A 81 -26.79 -10.47 -4.22
CA LEU A 81 -27.29 -11.76 -3.78
C LEU A 81 -27.30 -11.77 -2.25
N LYS A 82 -28.49 -11.65 -1.65
CA LYS A 82 -28.73 -11.88 -0.23
C LYS A 82 -28.61 -13.39 0.07
N GLY A 83 -27.37 -13.87 0.22
CA GLY A 83 -27.08 -15.18 0.78
C GLY A 83 -27.30 -15.20 2.30
N ILE A 84 -27.43 -16.41 2.87
CA ILE A 84 -27.34 -16.63 4.33
C ILE A 84 -25.86 -16.61 4.78
N ASP A 85 -24.95 -16.76 3.83
CA ASP A 85 -23.51 -16.77 4.06
C ASP A 85 -23.01 -15.38 4.52
N THR A 86 -22.02 -15.36 5.40
CA THR A 86 -21.35 -14.14 5.88
C THR A 86 -20.19 -13.78 4.93
N PRO A 87 -19.91 -12.48 4.70
CA PRO A 87 -18.72 -12.07 3.96
C PRO A 87 -17.42 -12.67 4.48
N TRP A 88 -16.49 -12.92 3.57
CA TRP A 88 -15.13 -13.30 3.96
C TRP A 88 -14.31 -12.08 4.38
N GLU A 89 -13.86 -12.08 5.62
CA GLU A 89 -13.00 -11.03 6.19
C GLU A 89 -11.69 -11.68 6.69
N PRO A 90 -10.71 -11.94 5.80
CA PRO A 90 -9.40 -12.43 6.21
C PRO A 90 -8.64 -11.37 7.02
N GLU A 91 -7.68 -11.82 7.84
CA GLU A 91 -6.74 -10.92 8.50
C GLU A 91 -5.89 -10.15 7.47
N GLU A 92 -5.51 -8.91 7.82
CA GLU A 92 -4.60 -8.08 7.01
C GLU A 92 -3.31 -8.87 6.72
N MET A 93 -2.96 -8.97 5.44
CA MET A 93 -1.71 -9.58 5.02
C MET A 93 -0.65 -8.51 4.82
N VAL A 94 0.52 -8.68 5.43
CA VAL A 94 1.66 -7.77 5.27
C VAL A 94 2.69 -8.42 4.34
N ILE A 95 2.97 -7.75 3.23
CA ILE A 95 4.04 -8.10 2.29
C ILE A 95 5.25 -7.23 2.63
N PRO A 96 6.36 -7.81 3.12
CA PRO A 96 7.59 -7.05 3.34
C PRO A 96 8.13 -6.61 1.97
N LEU A 97 8.37 -5.31 1.84
CA LEU A 97 9.02 -4.73 0.68
C LEU A 97 10.39 -4.21 1.07
N SER A 98 11.24 -4.06 0.07
CA SER A 98 12.59 -3.55 0.20
C SER A 98 13.03 -2.99 -1.14
N GLU A 99 14.19 -2.34 -1.14
CA GLU A 99 14.80 -1.78 -2.35
C GLU A 99 13.93 -0.68 -3.00
N THR A 100 14.38 -0.16 -4.13
CA THR A 100 13.65 0.84 -4.90
C THR A 100 12.63 0.21 -5.84
N VAL A 101 12.83 -1.05 -6.24
CA VAL A 101 11.91 -1.78 -7.13
C VAL A 101 11.84 -3.21 -6.64
N GLN A 102 10.63 -3.72 -6.42
CA GLN A 102 10.42 -5.11 -6.02
C GLN A 102 9.30 -5.75 -6.83
N GLU A 103 9.59 -6.89 -7.45
CA GLU A 103 8.60 -7.71 -8.12
C GLU A 103 8.13 -8.84 -7.20
N VAL A 104 6.81 -9.03 -7.13
CA VAL A 104 6.16 -10.14 -6.45
C VAL A 104 5.45 -10.99 -7.51
N LYS A 105 5.68 -12.30 -7.48
CA LYS A 105 5.09 -13.26 -8.43
C LYS A 105 4.49 -14.45 -7.69
N GLU A 106 3.31 -14.86 -8.15
CA GLU A 106 2.49 -15.97 -7.68
C GLU A 106 2.30 -16.01 -6.16
N LEU A 107 2.33 -14.85 -5.49
CA LEU A 107 2.17 -14.80 -4.05
C LEU A 107 0.74 -15.14 -3.68
N VAL A 108 0.54 -16.21 -2.93
CA VAL A 108 -0.78 -16.60 -2.42
C VAL A 108 -1.23 -15.60 -1.36
N LEU A 109 -2.34 -14.92 -1.63
CA LEU A 109 -2.93 -13.96 -0.69
C LEU A 109 -3.68 -14.67 0.43
N PHE A 110 -3.70 -14.04 1.61
CA PHE A 110 -4.44 -14.48 2.80
C PHE A 110 -4.15 -15.92 3.26
N GLY A 111 -2.96 -16.44 2.93
CA GLY A 111 -2.46 -17.69 3.49
C GLY A 111 -3.06 -18.97 2.91
N GLY A 112 -3.88 -18.93 1.85
CA GLY A 112 -4.36 -20.14 1.20
C GLY A 112 -5.63 -20.00 0.37
N ASN A 113 -6.49 -21.02 0.47
CA ASN A 113 -7.71 -21.11 -0.30
C ASN A 113 -8.79 -20.19 0.26
N ILE A 114 -9.59 -19.61 -0.64
CA ILE A 114 -10.82 -18.91 -0.33
C ILE A 114 -11.78 -19.88 0.38
N PRO A 115 -12.39 -19.55 1.53
CA PRO A 115 -13.30 -20.47 2.19
C PRO A 115 -14.54 -20.78 1.34
N TYR A 116 -15.12 -21.97 1.49
CA TYR A 116 -16.29 -22.38 0.71
C TYR A 116 -17.62 -21.74 1.18
N ASN A 117 -17.68 -21.35 2.44
CA ASN A 117 -18.86 -20.93 3.17
C ASN A 117 -18.90 -19.41 3.39
N ILE A 118 -18.66 -18.65 2.34
CA ILE A 118 -18.62 -17.17 2.37
C ILE A 118 -19.66 -16.62 1.40
N GLN A 119 -20.05 -15.36 1.61
CA GLN A 119 -20.97 -14.69 0.71
C GLN A 119 -20.32 -14.51 -0.67
N SER A 120 -20.99 -14.97 -1.74
CA SER A 120 -20.58 -14.63 -3.10
C SER A 120 -20.89 -13.16 -3.38
N GLY A 121 -20.07 -12.53 -4.21
CA GLY A 121 -20.29 -11.17 -4.66
C GLY A 121 -18.98 -10.43 -4.89
N TYR A 122 -19.08 -9.11 -4.83
CA TYR A 122 -17.97 -8.22 -5.10
C TYR A 122 -17.15 -7.98 -3.84
N TYR A 123 -15.84 -8.11 -3.96
CA TYR A 123 -14.90 -7.78 -2.90
C TYR A 123 -13.89 -6.76 -3.43
N ARG A 124 -13.59 -5.76 -2.60
CA ARG A 124 -12.56 -4.77 -2.86
C ARG A 124 -11.25 -5.25 -2.24
N LEU A 125 -10.25 -5.46 -3.09
CA LEU A 125 -8.89 -5.75 -2.68
C LEU A 125 -8.12 -4.43 -2.59
N LYS A 126 -7.61 -4.11 -1.40
CA LYS A 126 -6.89 -2.86 -1.12
C LYS A 126 -5.42 -3.16 -0.87
N PHE A 127 -4.55 -2.36 -1.49
CA PHE A 127 -3.11 -2.42 -1.34
C PHE A 127 -2.63 -1.07 -0.80
N ASP A 128 -2.29 -1.03 0.49
CA ASP A 128 -1.72 0.14 1.15
C ASP A 128 -0.19 0.00 1.17
N ILE A 129 0.51 0.79 0.35
CA ILE A 129 1.96 0.74 0.18
C ILE A 129 2.60 1.87 0.99
N TYR A 130 3.68 1.54 1.68
CA TYR A 130 4.50 2.48 2.41
C TYR A 130 5.96 2.33 2.00
N ASP A 131 6.62 3.46 1.77
CA ASP A 131 8.07 3.55 1.66
C ASP A 131 8.74 3.59 3.05
N LEU A 132 10.07 3.70 3.07
CA LEU A 132 10.85 3.79 4.30
C LEU A 132 10.63 5.11 5.05
N ALA A 133 10.32 6.19 4.32
CA ALA A 133 9.95 7.51 4.86
C ALA A 133 8.51 7.57 5.39
N LYS A 134 7.73 6.49 5.20
CA LYS A 134 6.31 6.33 5.51
C LYS A 134 5.39 7.20 4.65
N ASN A 135 5.79 7.60 3.45
CA ASN A 135 4.86 8.18 2.50
C ASN A 135 3.89 7.09 2.03
N PRO A 136 2.57 7.33 2.07
CA PRO A 136 1.58 6.33 1.71
C PRO A 136 1.26 6.40 0.21
N ALA A 137 0.90 5.24 -0.34
CA ALA A 137 0.16 5.12 -1.59
C ALA A 137 -0.92 4.05 -1.45
N ARG A 138 -1.95 4.13 -2.29
CA ARG A 138 -3.03 3.14 -2.30
C ARG A 138 -3.39 2.75 -3.72
N ALA A 139 -3.52 1.45 -3.93
CA ALA A 139 -4.20 0.88 -5.09
C ALA A 139 -5.37 0.02 -4.62
N GLU A 140 -6.45 0.01 -5.39
CA GLU A 140 -7.63 -0.80 -5.11
C GLU A 140 -8.12 -1.41 -6.42
N LEU A 141 -8.69 -2.61 -6.34
CA LEU A 141 -9.41 -3.23 -7.45
C LEU A 141 -10.61 -4.00 -6.90
N ILE A 142 -11.64 -4.16 -7.73
CA ILE A 142 -12.77 -5.05 -7.41
C ILE A 142 -12.49 -6.43 -7.99
N ILE A 143 -12.74 -7.48 -7.22
CA ILE A 143 -12.82 -8.87 -7.66
C ILE A 143 -14.21 -9.43 -7.40
N ILE A 144 -14.50 -10.56 -8.04
CA ILE A 144 -15.74 -11.31 -7.83
C ILE A 144 -15.38 -12.64 -7.20
N ILE A 145 -16.07 -13.03 -6.13
CA ILE A 145 -15.94 -14.36 -5.55
C ILE A 145 -17.29 -15.08 -5.67
N GLU A 146 -17.30 -16.26 -6.27
CA GLU A 146 -18.52 -17.06 -6.49
C GLU A 146 -18.46 -18.51 -6.00
#